data_AF-A0A2G8JI16-F1
#
_entry.id   AF-A0A2G8JI16-F1
#
_cell.length_a   1.000
_cell.length_b   1.000
_cell.length_c   1.000
_cell.angle_alpha   90.00
_cell.angle_beta   90.00
_cell.angle_gamma   90.00
#
_symmetry.space_group_name_H-M   'P 1'
#
loop_
_entity.id
_entity.type
_entity.pdbx_description
1 polymer ?
#
loop_
_entity_poly.entity_id
_entity_poly.type
_entity_poly.pdbx_seq_one_letter_code
_entity_poly.pdbx_strand_id
1 'polypeptide(L)'
;MFFEAVPFQTLQRIWDCFLLDGLPVLFQFSVALLKYHEKALLKRKDILAFLKDTKLLARLTFDIEKIVEIVKINRDTFPSWSWIQERQAHYMKILRKVYEEQEKARKEFERQEGLNQHNSKPSMKELTGSEHDLLIDWATEFSPGKLLVCRSDVKQGWISRVDVQLRTKENLGVRMDSRVMCITMAGENLMLVGTLSWYLYAYTINTREEVWCERLRDTPLCLEYDPVTQNIFIGLSDGTLAVIESVSTTHPNEVFYHAIGAAPVRSVVKVPDLEQLWCSCGNAVNILDSSLNIINGFEVSRSPNIHISYMVLNEDGVWIIIRGSPVLTLWDPALCLCILLYDTSTEQAAGWKRLNKDQSIHTPKVTSILPHMGLLWVGTSDGQLSTYQVNPLECIKPHVPSPMEERPEFMAPSSTVFSFDADTSKDTASGESSSLRSSPVKRKTPTRRHPPKHLKVCRPSSPGNWATGLRTQSPRANPTTIWTSPARPSPTSSCV
;
A
#
# COMPACT_ATOMS: atom_id res chain seq x y z
N MET A 1 31.61 7.44 6.67
CA MET A 1 31.09 8.13 5.46
C MET A 1 32.08 8.02 4.29
N PHE A 2 33.34 8.43 4.43
CA PHE A 2 34.28 8.46 3.28
C PHE A 2 35.06 7.18 3.00
N PHE A 3 35.18 6.26 3.97
CA PHE A 3 36.07 5.09 3.87
C PHE A 3 35.84 4.22 2.62
N GLU A 4 34.58 4.04 2.23
CA GLU A 4 34.21 3.26 1.04
C GLU A 4 33.80 4.14 -0.16
N ALA A 5 33.77 5.46 0.03
CA ALA A 5 33.17 6.39 -0.91
C ALA A 5 34.19 7.10 -1.81
N VAL A 6 35.45 7.24 -1.39
CA VAL A 6 36.49 7.95 -2.15
C VAL A 6 37.79 7.14 -2.21
N PRO A 7 38.69 7.41 -3.18
CA PRO A 7 40.01 6.78 -3.24
C PRO A 7 40.82 6.97 -1.96
N PHE A 8 41.72 6.03 -1.66
CA PHE A 8 42.54 6.04 -0.45
C PHE A 8 43.35 7.34 -0.27
N GLN A 9 43.93 7.87 -1.34
CA GLN A 9 44.68 9.13 -1.30
C GLN A 9 43.79 10.32 -0.89
N THR A 10 42.59 10.39 -1.47
CA THR A 10 41.58 11.41 -1.13
C THR A 10 41.10 11.25 0.31
N LEU A 11 40.90 10.02 0.75
CA LEU A 11 40.53 9.69 2.13
C LEU A 11 41.58 10.18 3.13
N GLN A 12 42.87 9.92 2.86
CA GLN A 12 43.97 10.37 3.73
C GLN A 12 43.96 11.88 3.92
N ARG A 13 43.79 12.65 2.83
CA ARG A 13 43.75 14.12 2.95
C ARG A 13 42.53 14.62 3.71
N ILE A 14 41.36 14.02 3.48
CA ILE A 14 40.15 14.35 4.26
C ILE A 14 40.40 14.08 5.74
N TRP A 15 41.07 12.97 6.06
CA TRP A 15 41.43 12.61 7.43
C TRP A 15 42.40 13.60 8.05
N ASP A 16 43.44 14.01 7.34
CA ASP A 16 44.39 15.03 7.84
C ASP A 16 43.66 16.32 8.21
N CYS A 17 42.78 16.81 7.32
CA CYS A 17 42.00 18.01 7.58
C CYS A 17 41.00 17.80 8.73
N PHE A 18 40.36 16.63 8.81
CA PHE A 18 39.44 16.28 9.89
C PHE A 18 40.13 16.22 11.26
N LEU A 19 41.34 15.66 11.34
CA LEU A 19 42.11 15.59 12.58
C LEU A 19 42.58 16.97 13.06
N LEU A 20 42.76 17.93 12.14
CA LEU A 20 43.16 19.30 12.45
C LEU A 20 41.99 20.21 12.82
N ASP A 21 40.96 20.25 11.97
CA ASP A 21 39.85 21.22 12.06
C ASP A 21 38.53 20.60 12.58
N GLY A 22 38.50 19.28 12.82
CA GLY A 22 37.40 18.55 13.44
C GLY A 22 36.25 18.13 12.49
N LEU A 23 35.14 17.69 13.08
CA LEU A 23 33.93 17.20 12.39
C LEU A 23 33.36 18.10 11.27
N PRO A 24 33.38 19.45 11.35
CA PRO A 24 32.76 20.30 10.32
C PRO A 24 33.38 20.08 8.93
N VAL A 25 34.66 19.72 8.89
CA VAL A 25 35.41 19.41 7.68
C VAL A 25 34.73 18.31 6.87
N LEU A 26 34.22 17.27 7.52
CA LEU A 26 33.59 16.14 6.84
C LEU A 26 32.40 16.61 6.00
N PHE A 27 31.58 17.52 6.54
CA PHE A 27 30.45 18.09 5.82
C PHE A 27 30.92 18.97 4.64
N GLN A 28 31.95 19.80 4.85
CA GLN A 28 32.50 20.65 3.80
C GLN A 28 33.04 19.84 2.62
N PHE A 29 33.76 18.74 2.91
CA PHE A 29 34.26 17.83 1.88
C PHE A 29 33.12 17.09 1.16
N SER A 30 32.05 16.68 1.87
CA SER A 30 30.87 16.10 1.23
C SER A 30 30.22 17.06 0.22
N VAL A 31 30.03 18.33 0.62
CA VAL A 31 29.44 19.35 -0.26
C VAL A 31 30.39 19.68 -1.41
N ALA A 32 31.70 19.73 -1.16
CA ALA A 32 32.70 19.97 -2.20
C ALA A 32 32.72 18.84 -3.25
N LEU A 33 32.58 17.58 -2.83
CA LEU A 33 32.46 16.44 -3.76
C LEU A 33 31.21 16.56 -4.63
N LEU A 34 30.06 16.92 -4.04
CA LEU A 34 28.83 17.16 -4.81
C LEU A 34 28.99 18.32 -5.79
N LYS A 35 29.64 19.42 -5.35
CA LYS A 35 29.89 20.59 -6.18
C LYS A 35 30.87 20.29 -7.32
N TYR A 36 31.89 19.49 -7.06
CA TYR A 36 32.86 19.04 -8.05
C TYR A 36 32.16 18.29 -9.20
N HIS A 37 31.16 17.46 -8.87
CA HIS A 37 30.40 16.64 -9.82
C HIS A 37 29.06 17.24 -10.25
N GLU A 38 28.77 18.50 -9.90
CA GLU A 38 27.47 19.15 -10.09
C GLU A 38 26.93 19.00 -11.53
N LYS A 39 27.77 19.28 -12.52
CA LYS A 39 27.37 19.20 -13.95
C LYS A 39 26.99 17.79 -14.40
N ALA A 40 27.57 16.76 -13.80
CA ALA A 40 27.26 15.36 -14.12
C ALA A 40 25.97 14.94 -13.42
N LEU A 41 25.84 15.28 -12.14
CA LEU A 41 24.67 14.95 -11.31
C LEU A 41 23.40 15.63 -11.81
N LEU A 42 23.47 16.91 -12.20
CA LEU A 42 22.30 17.66 -12.71
C LEU A 42 21.76 17.14 -14.06
N LYS A 43 22.51 16.30 -14.79
CA LYS A 43 22.02 15.68 -16.04
C LYS A 43 21.11 14.48 -15.80
N ARG A 44 21.09 13.93 -14.58
CA ARG A 44 20.29 12.75 -14.25
C ARG A 44 18.87 13.15 -13.87
N LYS A 45 17.90 12.44 -14.44
CA LYS A 45 16.46 12.60 -14.16
C LYS A 45 15.89 11.49 -13.28
N ASP A 46 16.56 10.34 -13.28
CA ASP A 46 16.20 9.18 -12.48
C ASP A 46 16.91 9.21 -11.12
N ILE A 47 16.14 9.00 -10.05
CA ILE A 47 16.65 8.99 -8.67
C ILE A 47 17.64 7.84 -8.48
N LEU A 48 17.38 6.65 -9.06
CA LEU A 48 18.28 5.51 -8.92
C LEU A 48 19.61 5.79 -9.61
N ALA A 49 19.57 6.27 -10.85
CA ALA A 49 20.76 6.72 -11.57
C ALA A 49 21.51 7.83 -10.83
N PHE A 50 20.80 8.79 -10.24
CA PHE A 50 21.40 9.87 -9.44
C PHE A 50 22.16 9.32 -8.23
N LEU A 51 21.56 8.40 -7.47
CA LEU A 51 22.17 7.80 -6.29
C LEU A 51 23.41 6.96 -6.65
N LYS A 52 23.30 6.12 -7.69
CA LYS A 52 24.42 5.33 -8.22
C LYS A 52 25.58 6.20 -8.67
N ASP A 53 25.29 7.21 -9.49
CA ASP A 53 26.31 8.11 -10.01
C ASP A 53 26.98 8.91 -8.91
N THR A 54 26.24 9.35 -7.89
CA THR A 54 26.82 10.07 -6.75
C THR A 54 27.89 9.22 -6.06
N LYS A 55 27.62 7.93 -5.83
CA LYS A 55 28.56 6.99 -5.21
C LYS A 55 29.74 6.67 -6.14
N LEU A 56 29.47 6.43 -7.42
CA LEU A 56 30.50 6.12 -8.41
C LEU A 56 31.45 7.32 -8.62
N LEU A 57 30.91 8.51 -8.79
CA LEU A 57 31.69 9.73 -9.02
C LEU A 57 32.56 10.07 -7.82
N ALA A 58 32.06 9.89 -6.59
CA ALA A 58 32.88 10.02 -5.39
C ALA A 58 34.09 9.06 -5.43
N ARG A 59 33.89 7.80 -5.83
CA ARG A 59 34.97 6.79 -5.96
C ARG A 59 35.97 7.10 -7.06
N LEU A 60 35.61 7.93 -8.03
CA LEU A 60 36.48 8.36 -9.13
C LEU A 60 37.14 9.72 -8.89
N THR A 61 37.04 10.28 -7.67
CA THR A 61 37.61 11.61 -7.39
C THR A 61 39.03 11.50 -6.84
N PHE A 62 40.02 11.64 -7.71
CA PHE A 62 41.46 11.60 -7.39
C PHE A 62 42.11 12.99 -7.29
N ASP A 63 41.45 14.04 -7.80
CA ASP A 63 41.98 15.41 -7.80
C ASP A 63 41.73 16.07 -6.43
N ILE A 64 42.64 15.81 -5.50
CA ILE A 64 42.55 16.24 -4.11
C ILE A 64 42.70 17.75 -4.01
N GLU A 65 43.63 18.32 -4.77
CA GLU A 65 43.97 19.73 -4.78
C GLU A 65 42.74 20.58 -5.12
N LYS A 66 42.00 20.18 -6.15
CA LYS A 66 40.80 20.88 -6.58
C LYS A 66 39.64 20.73 -5.60
N ILE A 67 39.48 19.58 -4.95
CA ILE A 67 38.48 19.42 -3.87
C ILE A 67 38.84 20.35 -2.70
N VAL A 68 40.10 20.37 -2.28
CA VAL A 68 40.57 21.23 -1.19
C VAL A 68 40.40 22.72 -1.54
N GLU A 69 40.63 23.10 -2.80
CA GLU A 69 40.37 24.45 -3.29
C GLU A 69 38.88 24.81 -3.19
N ILE A 70 37.98 23.92 -3.63
CA ILE A 70 36.53 24.11 -3.50
C ILE A 70 36.12 24.22 -2.03
N VAL A 71 36.69 23.41 -1.14
CA VAL A 71 36.45 23.49 0.32
C VAL A 71 36.90 24.85 0.86
N LYS A 72 38.08 25.34 0.47
CA LYS A 72 38.60 26.65 0.89
C LYS A 72 37.71 27.79 0.42
N ILE A 73 37.30 27.77 -0.86
CA ILE A 73 36.42 28.79 -1.44
C ILE A 73 35.06 28.79 -0.73
N ASN A 74 34.50 27.61 -0.48
CA ASN A 74 33.19 27.49 0.15
C ASN A 74 33.23 27.77 1.66
N ARG A 75 34.40 27.79 2.31
CA ARG A 75 34.55 27.93 3.77
C ARG A 75 33.81 29.17 4.31
N ASP A 76 33.92 30.29 3.61
CA ASP A 76 33.30 31.56 4.00
C ASP A 76 31.81 31.65 3.59
N THR A 77 31.35 30.72 2.76
CA THR A 77 29.95 30.61 2.33
C THR A 77 29.13 29.73 3.27
N PHE A 78 29.78 28.91 4.11
CA PHE A 78 29.07 28.06 5.06
C PHE A 78 28.48 28.88 6.20
N PRO A 79 27.21 28.62 6.57
CA PRO A 79 26.57 29.31 7.67
C PRO A 79 27.29 29.03 8.99
N SER A 80 27.15 29.97 9.94
CA SER A 80 27.79 29.84 11.25
C SER A 80 27.32 28.57 11.98
N TRP A 81 28.19 28.03 12.83
CA TRP A 81 27.86 26.86 13.65
C TRP A 81 26.62 27.08 14.52
N SER A 82 26.41 28.29 15.03
CA SER A 82 25.20 28.66 15.77
C SER A 82 23.94 28.56 14.91
N TRP A 83 24.01 29.01 13.66
CA TRP A 83 22.91 28.89 12.71
C TRP A 83 22.65 27.42 12.33
N ILE A 84 23.70 26.63 12.12
CA ILE A 84 23.58 25.19 11.84
C ILE A 84 22.92 24.49 13.04
N GLN A 85 23.34 24.78 14.27
CA GLN A 85 22.74 24.22 15.48
C GLN A 85 21.28 24.62 15.64
N GLU A 86 20.94 25.89 15.41
CA GLU A 86 19.55 26.36 15.45
C GLU A 86 18.69 25.63 14.40
N ARG A 87 19.20 25.49 13.18
CA ARG A 87 18.51 24.76 12.10
C ARG A 87 18.41 23.28 12.40
N GLN A 88 19.47 22.65 12.91
CA GLN A 88 19.45 21.27 13.36
C GLN A 88 18.43 21.07 14.48
N ALA A 89 18.37 21.95 15.48
CA ALA A 89 17.37 21.89 16.54
C ALA A 89 15.94 22.02 15.98
N HIS A 90 15.73 22.94 15.05
CA HIS A 90 14.46 23.11 14.35
C HIS A 90 14.06 21.86 13.56
N TYR A 91 14.94 21.31 12.71
CA TYR A 91 14.65 20.12 11.91
C TYR A 91 14.58 18.85 12.78
N MET A 92 15.37 18.73 13.83
CA MET A 92 15.24 17.64 14.81
C MET A 92 13.88 17.66 15.49
N LYS A 93 13.31 18.84 15.76
CA LYS A 93 11.95 18.97 16.28
C LYS A 93 10.90 18.49 15.27
N ILE A 94 11.10 18.79 13.99
CA ILE A 94 10.23 18.30 12.90
C ILE A 94 10.36 16.78 12.76
N LEU A 95 11.59 16.27 12.63
CA LEU A 95 11.88 14.85 12.50
C LEU A 95 11.36 14.06 13.70
N ARG A 96 11.47 14.59 14.92
CA ARG A 96 10.89 13.95 16.11
C ARG A 96 9.39 13.75 15.96
N LYS A 97 8.65 14.75 15.48
CA LYS A 97 7.21 14.60 15.21
C LYS A 97 6.93 13.54 14.16
N VAL A 98 7.71 13.51 13.08
CA VAL A 98 7.59 12.48 12.03
C VAL A 98 7.87 11.09 12.61
N TYR A 99 8.91 10.93 13.43
CA TYR A 99 9.21 9.66 14.10
C TYR A 99 8.11 9.27 15.10
N GLU A 100 7.53 10.22 15.84
CA GLU A 100 6.39 9.96 16.72
C GLU A 100 5.15 9.51 15.94
N GLU A 101 4.92 10.07 14.75
CA GLU A 101 3.85 9.66 13.83
C GLU A 101 4.12 8.27 13.24
N GLN A 102 5.35 8.00 12.78
CA GLN A 102 5.78 6.68 12.30
C GLN A 102 5.62 5.61 13.37
N GLU A 103 6.04 5.90 14.60
CA GLU A 103 5.93 4.97 15.72
C GLU A 103 4.47 4.69 16.10
N LYS A 104 3.59 5.71 16.04
CA LYS A 104 2.15 5.52 16.21
C LYS A 104 1.55 4.66 15.10
N ALA A 105 1.90 4.94 13.84
CA ALA A 105 1.44 4.17 12.70
C ALA A 105 1.91 2.71 12.78
N ARG A 106 3.16 2.48 13.18
CA ARG A 106 3.72 1.14 13.42
C ARG A 106 2.99 0.40 14.54
N LYS A 107 2.77 1.02 15.69
CA LYS A 107 2.04 0.38 16.80
C LYS A 107 0.61 0.04 16.41
N GLU A 108 -0.06 0.93 15.68
CA GLU A 108 -1.41 0.68 15.20
C GLU A 108 -1.43 -0.46 14.19
N PHE A 109 -0.45 -0.52 13.29
CA PHE A 109 -0.26 -1.64 12.38
C PHE A 109 -0.06 -2.96 13.13
N GLU A 110 0.87 -3.03 14.08
CA GLU A 110 1.16 -4.25 14.85
C GLU A 110 -0.06 -4.70 15.66
N ARG A 111 -0.78 -3.76 16.26
CA ARG A 111 -2.05 -4.00 16.96
C ARG A 111 -3.09 -4.61 16.02
N GLN A 112 -3.21 -4.07 14.81
CA GLN A 112 -4.16 -4.55 13.84
C GLN A 112 -3.76 -5.91 13.22
N GLU A 113 -2.46 -6.20 13.06
CA GLU A 113 -1.95 -7.48 12.55
C GLU A 113 -1.96 -8.60 13.59
N GLY A 114 -2.19 -8.27 14.87
CA GLY A 114 -2.17 -9.25 15.95
C GLY A 114 -0.76 -9.74 16.31
N LEU A 115 0.29 -8.99 15.94
CA LEU A 115 1.69 -9.37 16.16
C LEU A 115 2.10 -9.28 17.65
N ASN A 116 1.34 -8.53 18.46
CA ASN A 116 1.64 -8.27 19.89
C ASN A 116 0.96 -9.23 20.89
N GLN A 117 0.47 -10.40 20.47
CA GLN A 117 -0.22 -11.38 21.36
C GLN A 117 0.71 -12.13 22.34
N HIS A 118 1.87 -11.57 22.69
CA HIS A 118 2.84 -12.23 23.57
C HIS A 118 2.53 -12.07 25.08
N ASN A 119 1.48 -11.32 25.46
CA ASN A 119 1.15 -10.99 26.86
C ASN A 119 -0.22 -11.48 27.36
N SER A 120 -1.05 -12.12 26.52
CA SER A 120 -2.19 -12.87 27.04
C SER A 120 -1.68 -14.19 27.57
N LYS A 121 -1.73 -14.39 28.90
CA LYS A 121 -1.55 -15.72 29.52
C LYS A 121 -2.39 -16.72 28.69
N PRO A 122 -1.79 -17.79 28.16
CA PRO A 122 -2.59 -18.80 27.48
C PRO A 122 -3.62 -19.31 28.49
N SER A 123 -4.89 -19.24 28.10
CA SER A 123 -5.96 -19.89 28.84
C SER A 123 -5.59 -21.36 28.98
N MET A 124 -5.71 -21.90 30.20
CA MET A 124 -5.37 -23.28 30.58
C MET A 124 -6.14 -24.37 29.79
N LYS A 125 -6.95 -23.99 28.80
CA LYS A 125 -7.64 -24.88 27.85
C LYS A 125 -6.86 -25.16 26.55
N GLU A 126 -5.73 -24.50 26.29
CA GLU A 126 -4.96 -24.68 25.04
C GLU A 126 -3.78 -25.67 25.14
N LEU A 127 -3.54 -26.27 26.32
CA LEU A 127 -2.39 -27.17 26.54
C LEU A 127 -2.64 -28.64 26.17
N THR A 128 -3.77 -28.96 25.54
CA THR A 128 -4.05 -30.32 25.06
C THR A 128 -4.70 -30.26 23.66
N GLY A 129 -3.92 -29.81 22.68
CA GLY A 129 -4.25 -29.83 21.26
C GLY A 129 -2.96 -29.92 20.45
N SER A 130 -3.00 -30.68 19.36
CA SER A 130 -1.89 -31.06 18.47
C SER A 130 -1.03 -29.90 17.96
N GLU A 131 0.13 -30.23 17.37
CA GLU A 131 0.95 -29.40 16.47
C GLU A 131 0.29 -28.08 16.07
N HIS A 132 0.91 -26.93 16.40
CA HIS A 132 0.44 -25.61 15.99
C HIS A 132 -0.02 -25.65 14.51
N ASP A 133 -1.32 -25.58 14.26
CA ASP A 133 -1.91 -25.61 12.92
C ASP A 133 -1.44 -24.35 12.18
N LEU A 134 -0.30 -24.44 11.49
CA LEU A 134 0.24 -23.38 10.65
C LEU A 134 -0.84 -22.96 9.64
N LEU A 135 -1.29 -21.72 9.74
CA LEU A 135 -2.32 -21.18 8.84
C LEU A 135 -1.74 -20.99 7.45
N ILE A 136 -2.54 -21.22 6.40
CA ILE A 136 -2.16 -20.82 5.05
C ILE A 136 -2.26 -19.31 4.99
N ASP A 137 -1.14 -18.71 4.65
CA ASP A 137 -0.86 -17.33 4.99
C ASP A 137 -0.59 -16.60 3.64
N TRP A 138 0.12 -17.25 2.69
CA TRP A 138 0.32 -16.77 1.31
C TRP A 138 0.16 -17.88 0.28
N ALA A 139 -0.30 -17.51 -0.92
CA ALA A 139 -0.28 -18.38 -2.08
C ALA A 139 0.06 -17.56 -3.34
N THR A 140 0.90 -18.11 -4.22
CA THR A 140 1.22 -17.51 -5.51
C THR A 140 1.35 -18.58 -6.58
N GLU A 141 0.95 -18.27 -7.81
CA GLU A 141 1.12 -19.17 -8.95
C GLU A 141 2.50 -18.94 -9.58
N PHE A 142 3.26 -20.01 -9.81
CA PHE A 142 4.57 -19.92 -10.47
C PHE A 142 4.59 -20.57 -11.86
N SER A 143 3.59 -21.40 -12.15
CA SER A 143 3.30 -21.90 -13.50
C SER A 143 1.84 -22.31 -13.56
N PRO A 144 1.21 -22.35 -14.75
CA PRO A 144 -0.22 -22.65 -14.87
C PRO A 144 -0.64 -23.93 -14.13
N GLY A 145 -1.50 -23.77 -13.13
CA GLY A 145 -2.01 -24.87 -12.30
C GLY A 145 -1.03 -25.36 -11.23
N LYS A 146 0.09 -24.67 -10.98
CA LYS A 146 1.02 -24.99 -9.90
C LYS A 146 1.25 -23.77 -9.01
N LEU A 147 0.98 -23.98 -7.73
CA LEU A 147 0.99 -22.95 -6.71
C LEU A 147 2.14 -23.18 -5.73
N LEU A 148 2.72 -22.10 -5.26
CA LEU A 148 3.46 -22.07 -4.00
C LEU A 148 2.49 -21.65 -2.91
N VAL A 149 2.44 -22.42 -1.83
CA VAL A 149 1.60 -22.16 -0.68
C VAL A 149 2.50 -22.09 0.54
N CYS A 150 2.43 -20.96 1.25
CA CYS A 150 3.12 -20.77 2.50
C CYS A 150 2.17 -20.99 3.67
N ARG A 151 2.66 -21.76 4.64
CA ARG A 151 2.05 -21.89 5.94
C ARG A 151 3.00 -21.34 6.99
N SER A 152 2.55 -20.40 7.81
CA SER A 152 3.39 -19.80 8.83
C SER A 152 2.66 -19.60 10.16
N ASP A 153 3.45 -19.55 11.22
CA ASP A 153 3.12 -18.92 12.48
C ASP A 153 4.10 -17.76 12.73
N VAL A 154 4.07 -17.16 13.92
CA VAL A 154 4.95 -16.03 14.25
C VAL A 154 6.45 -16.41 14.25
N LYS A 155 6.78 -17.67 14.53
CA LYS A 155 8.15 -18.19 14.74
C LYS A 155 8.71 -18.93 13.53
N GLN A 156 7.86 -19.46 12.66
CA GLN A 156 8.31 -20.29 11.53
C GLN A 156 7.40 -20.17 10.31
N GLY A 157 8.00 -20.37 9.13
CA GLY A 157 7.31 -20.46 7.86
C GLY A 157 7.74 -21.67 7.05
N TRP A 158 6.79 -22.28 6.35
CA TRP A 158 6.96 -23.49 5.55
C TRP A 158 6.36 -23.30 4.16
N ILE A 159 7.17 -23.51 3.13
CA ILE A 159 6.72 -23.34 1.74
C ILE A 159 6.52 -24.72 1.10
N SER A 160 5.34 -24.92 0.53
CA SER A 160 4.98 -26.14 -0.19
C SER A 160 4.58 -25.81 -1.62
N ARG A 161 4.89 -26.70 -2.55
CA ARG A 161 4.39 -26.69 -3.91
C ARG A 161 3.10 -27.50 -3.98
N VAL A 162 2.08 -26.96 -4.62
CA VAL A 162 0.82 -27.63 -4.91
C VAL A 162 0.69 -27.72 -6.42
N ASP A 163 0.50 -28.93 -6.93
CA ASP A 163 0.15 -29.16 -8.33
C ASP A 163 -1.35 -29.48 -8.37
N VAL A 164 -2.14 -28.56 -8.94
CA VAL A 164 -3.59 -28.65 -8.97
C VAL A 164 -4.04 -29.76 -9.92
N GLN A 165 -3.30 -29.96 -11.02
CA GLN A 165 -3.63 -30.98 -12.02
C GLN A 165 -3.37 -32.39 -11.47
N LEU A 166 -2.21 -32.59 -10.86
CA LEU A 166 -1.83 -33.85 -10.23
C LEU A 166 -2.47 -34.04 -8.85
N ARG A 167 -3.05 -32.98 -8.27
CA ARG A 167 -3.64 -32.94 -6.91
C ARG A 167 -2.63 -33.34 -5.83
N THR A 168 -1.37 -33.00 -6.03
CA THR A 168 -0.28 -33.32 -5.12
C THR A 168 0.17 -32.09 -4.37
N LYS A 169 0.56 -32.27 -3.12
CA LYS A 169 1.27 -31.27 -2.32
C LYS A 169 2.64 -31.83 -1.96
N GLU A 170 3.67 -31.07 -2.23
CA GLU A 170 5.05 -31.38 -1.89
C GLU A 170 5.62 -30.26 -1.01
N ASN A 171 6.29 -30.62 0.08
CA ASN A 171 7.01 -29.65 0.89
C ASN A 171 8.36 -29.36 0.23
N LEU A 172 8.69 -28.10 -0.01
CA LEU A 172 9.96 -27.75 -0.66
C LEU A 172 11.15 -27.91 0.30
N GLY A 173 10.92 -28.08 1.60
CA GLY A 173 11.97 -28.12 2.61
C GLY A 173 12.51 -26.74 2.97
N VAL A 174 11.94 -25.68 2.39
CA VAL A 174 12.26 -24.30 2.70
C VAL A 174 11.60 -23.93 4.02
N ARG A 175 12.42 -23.76 5.06
CA ARG A 175 12.02 -23.38 6.41
C ARG A 175 12.54 -22.00 6.74
N MET A 176 11.64 -21.13 7.18
CA MET A 176 11.95 -19.78 7.64
C MET A 176 11.90 -19.75 9.16
N ASP A 177 12.84 -19.04 9.79
CA ASP A 177 12.87 -18.79 11.24
C ASP A 177 12.07 -17.55 11.66
N SER A 178 11.12 -17.15 10.81
CA SER A 178 10.24 -16.00 11.03
C SER A 178 8.97 -16.13 10.19
N ARG A 179 7.90 -15.44 10.60
CA ARG A 179 6.65 -15.37 9.82
C ARG A 179 6.94 -14.84 8.43
N VAL A 180 6.43 -15.52 7.42
CA VAL A 180 6.44 -15.01 6.05
C VAL A 180 5.39 -13.91 5.94
N MET A 181 5.75 -12.79 5.33
CA MET A 181 4.89 -11.61 5.20
C MET A 181 4.47 -11.35 3.76
N CYS A 182 5.28 -11.81 2.79
CA CYS A 182 5.00 -11.68 1.37
C CYS A 182 5.83 -12.71 0.57
N ILE A 183 5.28 -13.17 -0.55
CA ILE A 183 5.96 -14.05 -1.51
C ILE A 183 5.63 -13.54 -2.91
N THR A 184 6.61 -13.54 -3.80
CA THR A 184 6.38 -13.34 -5.23
C THR A 184 7.33 -14.18 -6.08
N MET A 185 6.98 -14.32 -7.36
CA MET A 185 7.85 -14.90 -8.37
C MET A 185 8.60 -13.80 -9.12
N ALA A 186 9.90 -13.99 -9.29
CA ALA A 186 10.74 -13.18 -10.16
C ALA A 186 11.15 -14.03 -11.37
N GLY A 187 10.34 -13.99 -12.42
CA GLY A 187 10.47 -14.91 -13.56
C GLY A 187 10.01 -16.33 -13.22
N GLU A 188 10.54 -17.33 -13.93
CA GLU A 188 9.98 -18.69 -13.89
C GLU A 188 10.50 -19.56 -12.74
N ASN A 189 11.70 -19.26 -12.21
CA ASN A 189 12.42 -20.16 -11.32
C ASN A 189 12.90 -19.51 -10.01
N LEU A 190 12.82 -18.19 -9.87
CA LEU A 190 13.26 -17.48 -8.68
C LEU A 190 12.05 -17.06 -7.84
N MET A 191 11.95 -17.60 -6.63
CA MET A 191 10.96 -17.23 -5.63
C MET A 191 11.57 -16.25 -4.64
N LEU A 192 10.92 -15.12 -4.41
CA LEU A 192 11.30 -14.15 -3.40
C LEU A 192 10.35 -14.23 -2.20
N VAL A 193 10.91 -14.23 -0.99
CA VAL A 193 10.16 -14.42 0.26
C VAL A 193 10.58 -13.37 1.27
N GLY A 194 9.66 -12.48 1.63
CA GLY A 194 9.85 -11.49 2.68
C GLY A 194 9.37 -11.99 4.04
N THR A 195 10.13 -11.71 5.10
CA THR A 195 9.85 -12.20 6.46
C THR A 195 9.69 -11.07 7.48
N LEU A 196 9.01 -11.36 8.60
CA LEU A 196 8.82 -10.41 9.71
C LEU A 196 10.15 -9.96 10.34
N SER A 197 11.21 -10.77 10.21
CA SER A 197 12.58 -10.47 10.65
C SER A 197 13.39 -9.55 9.73
N TRP A 198 12.73 -8.87 8.77
CA TRP A 198 13.33 -7.89 7.85
C TRP A 198 14.27 -8.51 6.81
N TYR A 199 14.15 -9.81 6.56
CA TYR A 199 14.93 -10.49 5.53
C TYR A 199 14.08 -10.75 4.30
N LEU A 200 14.71 -10.57 3.15
CA LEU A 200 14.25 -11.02 1.85
C LEU A 200 15.12 -12.19 1.39
N TYR A 201 14.53 -13.35 1.24
CA TYR A 201 15.21 -14.53 0.74
C TYR A 201 14.88 -14.77 -0.72
N ALA A 202 15.86 -15.26 -1.47
CA ALA A 202 15.67 -15.72 -2.83
C ALA A 202 15.96 -17.23 -2.91
N TYR A 203 15.00 -17.97 -3.43
CA TYR A 203 15.08 -19.42 -3.58
C TYR A 203 14.88 -19.81 -5.03
N THR A 204 15.63 -20.81 -5.48
CA THR A 204 15.39 -21.43 -6.77
C THR A 204 14.37 -22.55 -6.61
N ILE A 205 13.25 -22.52 -7.35
CA ILE A 205 12.19 -23.54 -7.23
C ILE A 205 12.69 -24.93 -7.65
N ASN A 206 13.46 -25.00 -8.73
CA ASN A 206 13.90 -26.27 -9.31
C ASN A 206 14.93 -26.99 -8.41
N THR A 207 15.93 -26.26 -7.88
CA THR A 207 16.97 -26.85 -7.01
C THR A 207 16.58 -26.86 -5.54
N ARG A 208 15.60 -26.04 -5.13
CA ARG A 208 15.15 -25.85 -3.74
C ARG A 208 16.22 -25.25 -2.83
N GLU A 209 17.16 -24.55 -3.43
CA GLU A 209 18.27 -23.94 -2.71
C GLU A 209 18.00 -22.47 -2.46
N GLU A 210 18.41 -22.02 -1.27
CA GLU A 210 18.58 -20.60 -1.00
C GLU A 210 19.73 -20.09 -1.85
N VAL A 211 19.45 -19.08 -2.65
CA VAL A 211 20.42 -18.49 -3.56
C VAL A 211 21.13 -17.33 -2.88
N TRP A 212 20.36 -16.48 -2.20
CA TRP A 212 20.86 -15.39 -1.38
C TRP A 212 19.79 -14.94 -0.39
N CYS A 213 20.24 -14.25 0.65
CA CYS A 213 19.40 -13.59 1.63
C CYS A 213 19.90 -12.16 1.83
N GLU A 214 18.98 -11.19 1.79
CA GLU A 214 19.28 -9.77 1.94
C GLU A 214 18.53 -9.21 3.16
N ARG A 215 19.26 -8.49 4.01
CA ARG A 215 18.67 -7.81 5.16
C ARG A 215 18.19 -6.42 4.75
N LEU A 216 16.88 -6.21 4.80
CA LEU A 216 16.25 -4.94 4.50
C LEU A 216 16.26 -4.00 5.72
N ARG A 217 15.94 -2.74 5.47
CA ARG A 217 15.82 -1.70 6.52
C ARG A 217 14.73 -2.02 7.54
N ASP A 218 13.64 -2.62 7.08
CA ASP A 218 12.50 -3.02 7.90
C ASP A 218 11.71 -4.16 7.23
N THR A 219 10.57 -4.54 7.82
CA THR A 219 9.75 -5.69 7.41
C THR A 219 9.19 -5.50 5.99
N PRO A 220 9.50 -6.41 5.03
CA PRO A 220 8.84 -6.44 3.73
C PRO A 220 7.39 -6.90 3.86
N LEU A 221 6.45 -6.05 3.44
CA LEU A 221 5.01 -6.27 3.53
C LEU A 221 4.37 -6.65 2.20
N CYS A 222 4.97 -6.23 1.09
CA CYS A 222 4.52 -6.56 -0.25
C CYS A 222 5.70 -6.58 -1.23
N LEU A 223 5.53 -7.31 -2.32
CA LEU A 223 6.53 -7.52 -3.36
C LEU A 223 5.84 -7.38 -4.72
N GLU A 224 6.37 -6.51 -5.58
CA GLU A 224 5.89 -6.30 -6.94
C GLU A 224 7.06 -6.45 -7.92
N TYR A 225 7.01 -7.47 -8.76
CA TYR A 225 8.05 -7.78 -9.75
C TYR A 225 7.67 -7.22 -11.11
N ASP A 226 8.57 -6.44 -11.70
CA ASP A 226 8.44 -5.97 -13.08
C ASP A 226 9.20 -6.90 -14.03
N PRO A 227 8.52 -7.69 -14.88
CA PRO A 227 9.17 -8.62 -15.80
C PRO A 227 9.96 -7.92 -16.92
N VAL A 228 9.68 -6.64 -17.22
CA VAL A 228 10.34 -5.90 -18.31
C VAL A 228 11.72 -5.44 -17.86
N THR A 229 11.80 -4.77 -16.72
CA THR A 229 13.07 -4.27 -16.17
C THR A 229 13.79 -5.30 -15.30
N GLN A 230 13.09 -6.37 -14.93
CA GLN A 230 13.50 -7.35 -13.92
C GLN A 230 13.74 -6.73 -12.54
N ASN A 231 13.13 -5.57 -12.26
CA ASN A 231 13.22 -4.92 -10.97
C ASN A 231 12.20 -5.53 -10.01
N ILE A 232 12.56 -5.61 -8.73
CA ILE A 232 11.62 -5.93 -7.65
C ILE A 232 11.44 -4.70 -6.76
N PHE A 233 10.17 -4.32 -6.57
CA PHE A 233 9.74 -3.25 -5.68
C PHE A 233 9.17 -3.85 -4.40
N ILE A 234 9.61 -3.36 -3.25
CA ILE A 234 9.37 -3.97 -1.96
C ILE A 234 8.83 -2.90 -1.00
N GLY A 235 7.56 -2.99 -0.62
CA GLY A 235 6.97 -2.07 0.36
C GLY A 235 7.33 -2.48 1.78
N LEU A 236 7.89 -1.55 2.57
CA LEU A 236 8.37 -1.81 3.92
C LEU A 236 7.45 -1.22 5.01
N SER A 237 7.54 -1.77 6.21
CA SER A 237 6.76 -1.30 7.37
C SER A 237 7.16 0.08 7.90
N ASP A 238 8.36 0.57 7.56
CA ASP A 238 8.82 1.91 7.93
C ASP A 238 8.30 3.02 7.00
N GLY A 239 7.52 2.67 5.97
CA GLY A 239 7.00 3.61 4.98
C GLY A 239 7.94 3.90 3.82
N THR A 240 8.99 3.09 3.66
CA THR A 240 9.88 3.16 2.49
C THR A 240 9.56 2.07 1.46
N LEU A 241 9.92 2.36 0.21
CA LEU A 241 9.93 1.43 -0.91
C LEU A 241 11.39 1.03 -1.17
N ALA A 242 11.72 -0.24 -0.97
CA ALA A 242 13.00 -0.81 -1.36
C ALA A 242 12.95 -1.29 -2.82
N VAL A 243 14.04 -1.12 -3.55
CA VAL A 243 14.16 -1.48 -4.97
C VAL A 243 15.46 -2.24 -5.20
N ILE A 244 15.35 -3.42 -5.79
CA ILE A 244 16.49 -4.19 -6.30
C ILE A 244 16.33 -4.26 -7.81
N GLU A 245 17.33 -3.76 -8.53
CA GLU A 245 17.31 -3.76 -9.98
C GLU A 245 17.86 -5.05 -10.56
N SER A 246 17.25 -5.50 -11.66
CA SER A 246 17.67 -6.69 -12.41
C SER A 246 17.92 -7.90 -11.51
N VAL A 247 16.91 -8.24 -10.70
CA VAL A 247 16.97 -9.33 -9.74
C VAL A 247 17.26 -10.66 -10.45
N SER A 248 18.18 -11.43 -9.89
CA SER A 248 18.62 -12.69 -10.48
C SER A 248 19.07 -13.66 -9.39
N THR A 249 19.68 -14.77 -9.81
CA THR A 249 20.28 -15.75 -8.90
C THR A 249 21.63 -15.29 -8.32
N THR A 250 22.15 -14.12 -8.68
CA THR A 250 23.30 -13.56 -7.96
C THR A 250 22.80 -12.65 -6.85
N HIS A 251 23.54 -12.61 -5.74
CA HIS A 251 23.26 -11.68 -4.65
C HIS A 251 23.14 -10.24 -5.19
N PRO A 252 22.14 -9.46 -4.75
CA PRO A 252 21.93 -8.10 -5.23
C PRO A 252 23.15 -7.23 -4.93
N ASN A 253 23.56 -6.40 -5.89
CA ASN A 253 24.70 -5.49 -5.68
C ASN A 253 24.38 -4.39 -4.65
N GLU A 254 23.15 -3.87 -4.70
CA GLU A 254 22.69 -2.79 -3.83
C GLU A 254 21.16 -2.77 -3.77
N VAL A 255 20.62 -2.37 -2.62
CA VAL A 255 19.19 -2.12 -2.41
C VAL A 255 18.99 -0.61 -2.28
N PHE A 256 18.16 -0.03 -3.14
CA PHE A 256 17.80 1.38 -3.06
C PHE A 256 16.55 1.56 -2.21
N TYR A 257 16.46 2.67 -1.49
CA TYR A 257 15.31 2.97 -0.64
C TYR A 257 14.76 4.35 -0.98
N HIS A 258 13.47 4.41 -1.27
CA HIS A 258 12.74 5.64 -1.54
C HIS A 258 11.67 5.85 -0.47
N ALA A 259 11.60 7.02 0.15
CA ALA A 259 10.61 7.29 1.19
C ALA A 259 9.24 7.60 0.55
N ILE A 260 8.21 6.82 0.89
CA ILE A 260 6.84 7.03 0.40
C ILE A 260 6.03 7.85 1.39
N GLY A 261 6.15 7.54 2.68
CA GLY A 261 5.47 8.28 3.74
C GLY A 261 5.81 7.79 5.14
N ALA A 262 5.02 8.23 6.12
CA ALA A 262 5.21 7.89 7.53
C ALA A 262 4.46 6.61 7.98
N ALA A 263 3.66 5.99 7.11
CA ALA A 263 2.91 4.79 7.41
C ALA A 263 3.44 3.60 6.59
N PRO A 264 3.18 2.35 7.00
CA PRO A 264 3.63 1.16 6.27
C PRO A 264 3.22 1.15 4.79
N VAL A 265 4.15 0.79 3.90
CA VAL A 265 3.83 0.55 2.49
C VAL A 265 3.26 -0.87 2.34
N ARG A 266 1.93 -0.99 2.33
CA ARG A 266 1.24 -2.28 2.42
C ARG A 266 1.05 -3.01 1.09
N SER A 267 0.96 -2.28 -0.01
CA SER A 267 0.68 -2.80 -1.34
C SER A 267 1.38 -1.93 -2.37
N VAL A 268 2.00 -2.58 -3.34
CA VAL A 268 2.62 -1.94 -4.51
C VAL A 268 2.02 -2.60 -5.74
N VAL A 269 1.64 -1.79 -6.74
CA VAL A 269 1.05 -2.27 -7.99
C VAL A 269 1.67 -1.48 -9.14
N LYS A 270 2.21 -2.17 -10.14
CA LYS A 270 2.62 -1.54 -11.40
C LYS A 270 1.39 -1.36 -12.29
N VAL A 271 1.26 -0.18 -12.91
CA VAL A 271 0.29 0.12 -13.96
C VAL A 271 1.08 0.26 -15.28
N PRO A 272 1.20 -0.81 -16.07
CA PRO A 272 2.10 -0.83 -17.23
C PRO A 272 1.76 0.22 -18.29
N ASP A 273 0.47 0.38 -18.62
CA ASP A 273 0.00 1.30 -19.67
C ASP A 273 0.39 2.76 -19.44
N LEU A 274 0.57 3.15 -18.18
CA LEU A 274 0.96 4.51 -17.77
C LEU A 274 2.41 4.60 -17.30
N GLU A 275 3.13 3.48 -17.28
CA GLU A 275 4.47 3.35 -16.70
C GLU A 275 4.55 3.79 -15.22
N GLN A 276 3.45 3.68 -14.49
CA GLN A 276 3.34 4.16 -13.11
C GLN A 276 3.47 3.04 -12.08
N LEU A 277 3.99 3.37 -10.91
CA LEU A 277 4.02 2.49 -9.74
C LEU A 277 3.14 3.09 -8.63
N TRP A 278 2.10 2.39 -8.23
CA TRP A 278 1.17 2.82 -7.19
C TRP A 278 1.57 2.17 -5.86
N CYS A 279 1.88 2.98 -4.86
CA CYS A 279 2.29 2.55 -3.53
C CYS A 279 1.25 2.97 -2.48
N SER A 280 0.60 2.02 -1.82
CA SER A 280 -0.29 2.33 -0.70
C SER A 280 0.53 2.56 0.57
N CYS A 281 0.39 3.72 1.20
CA CYS A 281 1.04 4.10 2.45
C CYS A 281 -0.02 4.66 3.41
N GLY A 282 -0.43 3.87 4.41
CA GLY A 282 -1.52 4.27 5.31
C GLY A 282 -2.88 4.33 4.60
N ASN A 283 -3.57 5.47 4.69
CA ASN A 283 -4.83 5.78 4.00
C ASN A 283 -4.63 6.32 2.57
N ALA A 284 -3.39 6.49 2.12
CA ALA A 284 -3.05 7.14 0.86
C ALA A 284 -2.46 6.18 -0.18
N VAL A 285 -2.67 6.50 -1.45
CA VAL A 285 -1.95 5.95 -2.59
C VAL A 285 -1.03 7.03 -3.13
N ASN A 286 0.26 6.73 -3.21
CA ASN A 286 1.26 7.59 -3.84
C ASN A 286 1.64 6.97 -5.19
N ILE A 287 1.64 7.79 -6.24
CA ILE A 287 1.86 7.36 -7.62
C ILE A 287 3.24 7.85 -8.05
N LEU A 288 4.08 6.91 -8.45
CA LEU A 288 5.45 7.16 -8.87
C LEU A 288 5.58 6.98 -10.39
N ASP A 289 6.46 7.77 -11.00
CA ASP A 289 6.89 7.55 -12.39
C ASP A 289 7.98 6.47 -12.50
N SER A 290 8.47 6.23 -13.72
CA SER A 290 9.56 5.28 -14.00
C SER A 290 10.90 5.66 -13.35
N SER A 291 11.05 6.91 -12.93
CA SER A 291 12.21 7.46 -12.21
C SER A 291 12.03 7.44 -10.69
N LEU A 292 10.96 6.81 -10.20
CA LEU A 292 10.55 6.74 -8.80
C LEU A 292 10.22 8.09 -8.16
N ASN A 293 9.92 9.12 -8.95
CA ASN A 293 9.44 10.39 -8.41
C ASN A 293 7.94 10.28 -8.11
N ILE A 294 7.50 10.77 -6.95
CA ILE A 294 6.08 10.88 -6.63
C ILE A 294 5.49 12.00 -7.51
N ILE A 295 4.65 11.61 -8.48
CA ILE A 295 4.02 12.51 -9.45
C ILE A 295 2.59 12.87 -9.09
N ASN A 296 1.90 12.01 -8.34
CA ASN A 296 0.52 12.23 -7.91
C ASN A 296 0.20 11.38 -6.67
N GLY A 297 -0.95 11.62 -6.05
CA GLY A 297 -1.44 10.79 -4.96
C GLY A 297 -2.86 11.15 -4.56
N PHE A 298 -3.52 10.23 -3.88
CA PHE A 298 -4.88 10.43 -3.36
C PHE A 298 -5.10 9.65 -2.07
N GLU A 299 -6.07 10.09 -1.28
CA GLU A 299 -6.48 9.41 -0.05
C GLU A 299 -7.80 8.67 -0.27
N VAL A 300 -7.87 7.40 0.16
CA VAL A 300 -9.13 6.63 0.11
C VAL A 300 -10.06 6.97 1.27
N SER A 301 -9.52 7.63 2.30
CA SER A 301 -10.26 8.08 3.47
C SER A 301 -9.56 9.26 4.12
N ARG A 302 -10.32 10.21 4.67
CA ARG A 302 -9.78 11.35 5.43
C ARG A 302 -9.30 10.96 6.84
N SER A 303 -9.60 9.75 7.29
CA SER A 303 -9.18 9.28 8.62
C SER A 303 -7.81 8.61 8.52
N PRO A 304 -6.78 9.10 9.22
CA PRO A 304 -5.43 8.53 9.17
C PRO A 304 -5.34 7.16 9.86
N ASN A 305 -6.34 6.78 10.65
CA ASN A 305 -6.41 5.46 11.29
C ASN A 305 -6.88 4.37 10.32
N ILE A 306 -7.45 4.76 9.18
CA ILE A 306 -7.87 3.84 8.13
C ILE A 306 -6.64 3.48 7.29
N HIS A 307 -6.41 2.20 7.09
CA HIS A 307 -5.29 1.73 6.30
C HIS A 307 -5.79 0.97 5.07
N ILE A 308 -5.16 1.21 3.93
CA ILE A 308 -5.31 0.36 2.76
C ILE A 308 -4.70 -1.00 3.09
N SER A 309 -5.43 -2.08 2.81
CA SER A 309 -4.95 -3.43 3.09
C SER A 309 -4.29 -4.08 1.88
N TYR A 310 -4.83 -3.83 0.68
CA TYR A 310 -4.38 -4.46 -0.55
C TYR A 310 -4.91 -3.69 -1.76
N MET A 311 -4.11 -3.65 -2.81
CA MET A 311 -4.45 -3.13 -4.12
C MET A 311 -4.19 -4.19 -5.18
N VAL A 312 -5.02 -4.27 -6.22
CA VAL A 312 -4.79 -5.17 -7.35
C VAL A 312 -5.30 -4.54 -8.64
N LEU A 313 -4.47 -4.56 -9.67
CA LEU A 313 -4.82 -4.09 -11.01
C LEU A 313 -5.56 -5.18 -11.79
N ASN A 314 -6.56 -4.79 -12.56
CA ASN A 314 -7.14 -5.58 -13.63
C ASN A 314 -7.59 -4.67 -14.80
N GLU A 315 -8.24 -5.24 -15.80
CA GLU A 315 -8.77 -4.52 -16.98
C GLU A 315 -9.75 -3.39 -16.62
N ASP A 316 -10.45 -3.50 -15.48
CA ASP A 316 -11.42 -2.50 -15.05
C ASP A 316 -10.77 -1.27 -14.39
N GLY A 317 -9.61 -1.47 -13.76
CA GLY A 317 -8.86 -0.45 -13.02
C GLY A 317 -8.10 -1.04 -11.84
N VAL A 318 -7.85 -0.23 -10.81
CA VAL A 318 -7.19 -0.67 -9.57
C VAL A 318 -8.24 -0.88 -8.49
N TRP A 319 -8.42 -2.12 -8.06
CA TRP A 319 -9.24 -2.43 -6.90
C TRP A 319 -8.46 -2.14 -5.62
N ILE A 320 -9.12 -1.51 -4.65
CA ILE A 320 -8.55 -1.19 -3.34
C ILE A 320 -9.49 -1.68 -2.25
N ILE A 321 -8.95 -2.45 -1.31
CA ILE A 321 -9.65 -2.85 -0.09
C ILE A 321 -9.13 -2.10 1.12
N ILE A 322 -10.07 -1.67 1.95
CA ILE A 322 -9.78 -0.95 3.18
C ILE A 322 -9.73 -1.96 4.32
N ARG A 323 -8.66 -1.88 5.11
CA ARG A 323 -8.45 -2.78 6.24
C ARG A 323 -9.57 -2.63 7.27
N GLY A 324 -10.12 -3.77 7.67
CA GLY A 324 -11.17 -3.80 8.68
C GLY A 324 -12.53 -3.30 8.22
N SER A 325 -12.72 -3.13 6.91
CA SER A 325 -13.94 -2.60 6.30
C SER A 325 -14.65 -3.66 5.44
N PRO A 326 -15.99 -3.64 5.35
CA PRO A 326 -16.73 -4.40 4.34
C PRO A 326 -16.70 -3.74 2.95
N VAL A 327 -16.11 -2.54 2.85
CA VAL A 327 -16.09 -1.72 1.63
C VAL A 327 -14.90 -2.06 0.75
N LEU A 328 -15.17 -2.24 -0.53
CA LEU A 328 -14.19 -2.30 -1.61
C LEU A 328 -14.43 -1.16 -2.58
N THR A 329 -13.35 -0.67 -3.20
CA THR A 329 -13.40 0.42 -4.18
C THR A 329 -12.67 0.06 -5.45
N LEU A 330 -13.09 0.62 -6.57
CA LEU A 330 -12.41 0.52 -7.86
C LEU A 330 -12.03 1.92 -8.30
N TRP A 331 -10.78 2.07 -8.76
CA TRP A 331 -10.21 3.35 -9.16
C TRP A 331 -9.76 3.31 -10.62
N ASP A 332 -10.06 4.38 -11.35
CA ASP A 332 -9.53 4.59 -12.69
C ASP A 332 -8.07 5.03 -12.60
N PRO A 333 -7.12 4.30 -13.20
CA PRO A 333 -5.70 4.61 -13.07
C PRO A 333 -5.29 5.90 -13.80
N ALA A 334 -5.96 6.25 -14.90
CA ALA A 334 -5.61 7.44 -15.68
C ALA A 334 -6.13 8.73 -15.00
N LEU A 335 -7.33 8.67 -14.43
CA LEU A 335 -7.99 9.83 -13.81
C LEU A 335 -7.74 9.92 -12.30
N CYS A 336 -7.27 8.85 -11.66
CA CYS A 336 -7.16 8.75 -10.20
C CYS A 336 -8.50 9.02 -9.49
N LEU A 337 -9.60 8.56 -10.09
CA LEU A 337 -10.95 8.73 -9.57
C LEU A 337 -11.55 7.40 -9.12
N CYS A 338 -12.24 7.42 -7.99
CA CYS A 338 -13.03 6.29 -7.53
C CYS A 338 -14.27 6.12 -8.43
N ILE A 339 -14.33 5.03 -9.19
CA ILE A 339 -15.41 4.72 -10.13
C ILE A 339 -16.45 3.76 -9.56
N LEU A 340 -16.11 3.03 -8.49
CA LEU A 340 -17.05 2.21 -7.74
C LEU A 340 -16.69 2.22 -6.25
N LEU A 341 -17.70 2.37 -5.41
CA LEU A 341 -17.62 2.11 -3.98
C LEU A 341 -18.75 1.15 -3.63
N TYR A 342 -18.39 -0.02 -3.09
CA TYR A 342 -19.36 -1.07 -2.83
C TYR A 342 -19.17 -1.66 -1.43
N ASP A 343 -20.26 -1.73 -0.67
CA ASP A 343 -20.31 -2.28 0.68
C ASP A 343 -20.92 -3.69 0.65
N THR A 344 -20.09 -4.69 0.91
CA THR A 344 -20.48 -6.10 0.91
C THR A 344 -21.46 -6.47 2.03
N SER A 345 -21.54 -5.67 3.09
CA SER A 345 -22.44 -5.92 4.24
C SER A 345 -23.90 -5.60 3.93
N THR A 346 -24.16 -4.70 2.98
CA THR A 346 -25.52 -4.28 2.58
C THR A 346 -26.38 -5.46 2.11
N GLU A 347 -25.75 -6.47 1.50
CA GLU A 347 -26.43 -7.68 1.05
C GLU A 347 -26.65 -8.70 2.17
N GLN A 348 -25.73 -8.78 3.13
CA GLN A 348 -25.87 -9.69 4.27
C GLN A 348 -27.02 -9.27 5.19
N ALA A 349 -27.34 -7.98 5.26
CA ALA A 349 -28.52 -7.49 5.97
C ALA A 349 -29.85 -8.07 5.43
N ALA A 350 -29.93 -8.49 4.17
CA ALA A 350 -31.12 -9.10 3.59
C ALA A 350 -31.24 -10.61 3.90
N GLY A 351 -30.11 -11.33 3.99
CA GLY A 351 -30.08 -12.76 4.31
C GLY A 351 -30.00 -13.09 5.81
N TRP A 352 -29.27 -12.28 6.58
CA TRP A 352 -28.94 -12.53 7.99
C TRP A 352 -30.03 -12.08 8.98
N LYS A 353 -30.94 -11.19 8.57
CA LYS A 353 -32.14 -10.82 9.34
C LYS A 353 -33.06 -12.01 9.67
N ARG A 354 -32.82 -13.19 9.08
CA ARG A 354 -33.60 -14.41 9.34
C ARG A 354 -33.05 -15.33 10.42
N LEU A 355 -31.80 -15.19 10.90
CA LEU A 355 -31.21 -16.28 11.70
C LEU A 355 -30.87 -16.00 13.16
N ASN A 356 -30.45 -14.80 13.59
CA ASN A 356 -30.04 -14.62 15.00
C ASN A 356 -30.33 -13.21 15.52
N LYS A 357 -31.23 -13.10 16.50
CA LYS A 357 -31.60 -11.83 17.17
C LYS A 357 -30.66 -11.44 18.34
N ASP A 358 -29.76 -12.32 18.77
CA ASP A 358 -29.08 -12.19 20.08
C ASP A 358 -27.54 -12.16 20.03
N GLN A 359 -26.91 -11.86 18.89
CA GLN A 359 -25.46 -11.62 18.83
C GLN A 359 -25.19 -10.23 18.26
N SER A 360 -24.32 -9.47 18.92
CA SER A 360 -23.79 -8.21 18.39
C SER A 360 -23.36 -8.41 16.94
N ILE A 361 -24.04 -7.74 16.01
CA ILE A 361 -23.86 -7.95 14.57
C ILE A 361 -22.43 -7.50 14.20
N HIS A 362 -21.48 -8.43 14.18
CA HIS A 362 -20.18 -8.19 13.59
C HIS A 362 -20.36 -8.17 12.07
N THR A 363 -20.18 -7.00 11.45
CA THR A 363 -20.15 -6.87 10.00
C THR A 363 -18.91 -7.57 9.47
N PRO A 364 -19.05 -8.60 8.60
CA PRO A 364 -17.91 -9.26 8.00
C PRO A 364 -17.08 -8.29 7.16
N LYS A 365 -15.77 -8.37 7.31
CA LYS A 365 -14.81 -7.47 6.68
C LYS A 365 -14.28 -8.13 5.42
N VAL A 366 -13.99 -7.34 4.38
CA VAL A 366 -13.29 -7.86 3.21
C VAL A 366 -11.83 -8.11 3.59
N THR A 367 -11.35 -9.32 3.32
CA THR A 367 -9.99 -9.77 3.66
C THR A 367 -9.14 -10.08 2.45
N SER A 368 -9.76 -10.52 1.35
CA SER A 368 -9.07 -10.84 0.11
C SER A 368 -9.97 -10.56 -1.09
N ILE A 369 -9.35 -10.16 -2.20
CA ILE A 369 -10.02 -10.03 -3.49
C ILE A 369 -9.18 -10.62 -4.61
N LEU A 370 -9.84 -11.17 -5.64
CA LEU A 370 -9.19 -11.64 -6.85
C LEU A 370 -10.08 -11.30 -8.06
N PRO A 371 -9.72 -10.26 -8.84
CA PRO A 371 -10.35 -10.01 -10.13
C PRO A 371 -9.83 -11.01 -11.17
N HIS A 372 -10.74 -11.65 -11.91
CA HIS A 372 -10.41 -12.60 -12.96
C HIS A 372 -11.57 -12.71 -13.97
N MET A 373 -11.30 -12.48 -15.26
CA MET A 373 -12.24 -12.70 -16.37
C MET A 373 -13.63 -12.06 -16.15
N GLY A 374 -13.67 -10.78 -15.81
CA GLY A 374 -14.92 -10.04 -15.53
C GLY A 374 -15.64 -10.45 -14.24
N LEU A 375 -15.05 -11.32 -13.43
CA LEU A 375 -15.52 -11.67 -12.09
C LEU A 375 -14.58 -11.10 -11.03
N LEU A 376 -15.15 -10.64 -9.93
CA LEU A 376 -14.46 -10.30 -8.70
C LEU A 376 -14.81 -11.34 -7.63
N TRP A 377 -13.81 -12.09 -7.19
CA TRP A 377 -13.91 -12.98 -6.04
C TRP A 377 -13.60 -12.18 -4.78
N VAL A 378 -14.43 -12.32 -3.75
CA VAL A 378 -14.30 -11.59 -2.48
C VAL A 378 -14.37 -12.59 -1.33
N GLY A 379 -13.32 -12.62 -0.52
CA GLY A 379 -13.24 -13.39 0.71
C GLY A 379 -13.44 -12.50 1.93
N THR A 380 -14.33 -12.89 2.85
CA THR A 380 -14.66 -12.13 4.05
C THR A 380 -14.15 -12.79 5.33
N SER A 381 -14.02 -12.00 6.40
CA SER A 381 -13.46 -12.42 7.69
C SER A 381 -14.27 -13.49 8.43
N ASP A 382 -15.50 -13.75 8.02
CA ASP A 382 -16.36 -14.83 8.52
C ASP A 382 -16.28 -16.11 7.66
N GLY A 383 -15.35 -16.15 6.70
CA GLY A 383 -15.07 -17.32 5.87
C GLY A 383 -15.97 -17.47 4.65
N GLN A 384 -16.78 -16.46 4.30
CA GLN A 384 -17.58 -16.51 3.07
C GLN A 384 -16.73 -16.13 1.86
N LEU A 385 -16.98 -16.85 0.75
CA LEU A 385 -16.43 -16.55 -0.56
C LEU A 385 -17.59 -16.17 -1.49
N SER A 386 -17.61 -14.92 -1.95
CA SER A 386 -18.62 -14.38 -2.85
C SER A 386 -18.03 -14.05 -4.21
N THR A 387 -18.79 -14.25 -5.27
CA THR A 387 -18.40 -13.90 -6.64
C THR A 387 -19.33 -12.83 -7.21
N TYR A 388 -18.75 -11.76 -7.72
CA TYR A 388 -19.45 -10.66 -8.34
C TYR A 388 -19.03 -10.54 -9.80
N GLN A 389 -19.97 -10.44 -10.71
CA GLN A 389 -19.76 -10.07 -12.10
C GLN A 389 -19.64 -8.55 -12.20
N VAL A 390 -18.57 -8.08 -12.81
CA VAL A 390 -18.31 -6.66 -13.03
C VAL A 390 -18.85 -6.30 -14.41
N ASN A 391 -19.87 -5.45 -14.43
CA ASN A 391 -20.53 -5.01 -15.66
C ASN A 391 -20.21 -3.53 -15.90
N PRO A 392 -19.65 -3.16 -17.06
CA PRO A 392 -19.58 -1.77 -17.45
C PRO A 392 -21.01 -1.23 -17.64
N LEU A 393 -21.27 -0.01 -17.16
CA LEU A 393 -22.51 0.67 -17.47
C LEU A 393 -22.45 1.15 -18.92
N GLU A 394 -23.32 0.58 -19.77
CA GLU A 394 -23.60 1.19 -21.07
C GLU A 394 -24.15 2.59 -20.83
N CYS A 395 -23.51 3.59 -21.44
CA CYS A 395 -23.97 4.97 -21.38
C CYS A 395 -25.39 5.01 -21.98
N ILE A 396 -26.38 5.35 -21.16
CA ILE A 396 -27.74 5.60 -21.65
C ILE A 396 -27.61 6.76 -22.65
N LYS A 397 -27.79 6.47 -23.95
CA LYS A 397 -27.87 7.51 -24.96
C LYS A 397 -29.01 8.44 -24.55
N PRO A 398 -28.80 9.77 -24.44
CA PRO A 398 -29.90 10.67 -24.11
C PRO A 398 -30.99 10.48 -25.16
N HIS A 399 -32.18 10.10 -24.70
CA HIS A 399 -33.35 9.96 -25.54
C HIS A 399 -33.63 11.34 -26.13
N VAL A 400 -33.36 11.52 -27.43
CA VAL A 400 -33.83 12.68 -28.17
C VAL A 400 -35.36 12.57 -28.18
N PRO A 401 -36.11 13.52 -27.60
CA PRO A 401 -37.56 13.49 -27.70
C PRO A 401 -37.94 13.72 -29.17
N SER A 402 -38.79 12.85 -29.72
CA SER A 402 -39.47 13.09 -31.00
C SER A 402 -40.28 14.39 -30.92
N PRO A 403 -40.41 15.18 -32.00
CA PRO A 403 -41.21 16.39 -31.99
C PRO A 403 -42.66 16.08 -31.63
N MET A 404 -43.24 17.01 -30.87
CA MET A 404 -44.58 17.00 -30.29
C MET A 404 -45.66 16.85 -31.38
N GLU A 405 -46.58 15.90 -31.19
CA GLU A 405 -47.93 15.98 -31.76
C GLU A 405 -48.91 16.37 -30.65
N GLU A 406 -49.80 17.28 -31.01
CA GLU A 406 -50.61 18.14 -30.16
C GLU A 406 -51.64 17.37 -29.31
N ARG A 407 -51.82 17.83 -28.07
CA ARG A 407 -52.87 17.37 -27.16
C ARG A 407 -53.94 18.46 -27.06
N PRO A 408 -55.25 18.17 -27.21
CA PRO A 408 -56.30 19.11 -26.85
C PRO A 408 -56.50 19.20 -25.33
N GLU A 409 -56.95 20.38 -24.91
CA GLU A 409 -57.00 20.90 -23.54
C GLU A 409 -58.03 20.22 -22.61
N PHE A 410 -57.78 20.43 -21.31
CA PHE A 410 -58.55 20.03 -20.13
C PHE A 410 -59.97 20.58 -20.07
N MET A 411 -60.90 19.80 -19.49
CA MET A 411 -61.83 20.28 -18.46
C MET A 411 -62.11 19.19 -17.42
N ALA A 412 -61.92 19.51 -16.14
CA ALA A 412 -62.36 18.72 -14.97
C ALA A 412 -63.88 18.93 -14.72
N PRO A 413 -64.59 18.13 -13.90
CA PRO A 413 -64.45 18.27 -12.44
C PRO A 413 -64.77 17.03 -11.55
N SER A 414 -64.48 17.24 -10.25
CA SER A 414 -65.22 16.85 -9.04
C SER A 414 -65.25 15.40 -8.53
N SER A 415 -64.53 15.22 -7.40
CA SER A 415 -64.95 14.63 -6.11
C SER A 415 -65.94 13.46 -6.07
N THR A 416 -65.53 12.34 -5.45
CA THR A 416 -66.42 11.56 -4.56
C THR A 416 -65.61 10.79 -3.50
N VAL A 417 -66.27 10.58 -2.37
CA VAL A 417 -65.88 10.15 -1.02
C VAL A 417 -65.93 8.61 -0.88
N PHE A 418 -65.51 8.12 0.32
CA PHE A 418 -65.74 6.80 0.95
C PHE A 418 -64.61 5.78 0.78
N SER A 419 -64.20 4.93 1.75
CA SER A 419 -64.17 4.86 3.23
C SER A 419 -64.04 3.36 3.55
N PHE A 420 -63.25 3.02 4.59
CA PHE A 420 -63.42 1.84 5.47
C PHE A 420 -63.30 0.44 4.78
N ASP A 421 -62.78 -0.64 5.37
CA ASP A 421 -62.77 -1.01 6.78
C ASP A 421 -61.65 -2.01 7.09
N ALA A 422 -61.31 -2.06 8.37
CA ALA A 422 -60.49 -3.08 9.00
C ALA A 422 -61.31 -4.34 9.28
N ASP A 423 -60.66 -5.50 9.38
CA ASP A 423 -61.22 -6.57 10.19
C ASP A 423 -60.16 -7.42 10.89
N THR A 424 -60.58 -7.88 12.07
CA THR A 424 -59.79 -8.35 13.21
C THR A 424 -60.30 -9.73 13.62
N SER A 425 -59.42 -10.62 14.10
CA SER A 425 -59.66 -11.72 15.10
C SER A 425 -58.63 -12.83 14.88
N LYS A 426 -57.74 -13.19 15.84
CA LYS A 426 -57.84 -13.77 17.20
C LYS A 426 -57.63 -15.29 17.22
N ASP A 427 -56.51 -15.66 17.83
CA ASP A 427 -56.25 -16.71 18.84
C ASP A 427 -56.89 -18.11 18.72
N THR A 428 -56.06 -19.16 18.81
CA THR A 428 -56.08 -20.11 19.94
C THR A 428 -54.89 -21.09 19.90
N ALA A 429 -54.60 -21.67 21.07
CA ALA A 429 -53.32 -22.23 21.48
C ALA A 429 -53.28 -23.77 21.60
N SER A 430 -52.07 -24.26 21.92
CA SER A 430 -51.70 -25.46 22.69
C SER A 430 -51.35 -26.76 21.95
N GLY A 431 -50.28 -27.42 22.43
CA GLY A 431 -49.94 -28.81 22.13
C GLY A 431 -48.43 -29.13 22.16
N GLU A 432 -47.86 -29.28 23.35
CA GLU A 432 -46.53 -29.90 23.55
C GLU A 432 -46.60 -31.42 23.31
N SER A 433 -45.58 -32.00 22.67
CA SER A 433 -45.10 -33.35 23.00
C SER A 433 -43.65 -33.59 22.53
N SER A 434 -42.86 -34.12 23.45
CA SER A 434 -41.47 -34.55 23.33
C SER A 434 -41.32 -35.85 22.55
N SER A 435 -40.29 -35.95 21.69
CA SER A 435 -39.64 -37.25 21.44
C SER A 435 -38.19 -37.09 20.98
N LEU A 436 -37.30 -37.80 21.69
CA LEU A 436 -35.90 -38.03 21.35
C LEU A 436 -35.80 -38.90 20.09
N ARG A 437 -35.06 -38.45 19.06
CA ARG A 437 -34.48 -39.34 18.04
C ARG A 437 -33.08 -38.89 17.63
N SER A 438 -32.15 -39.83 17.77
CA SER A 438 -30.77 -39.80 17.28
C SER A 438 -30.70 -39.57 15.77
N SER A 439 -29.81 -38.66 15.35
CA SER A 439 -29.56 -38.37 13.93
C SER A 439 -28.29 -39.10 13.46
N PRO A 440 -28.32 -39.83 12.33
CA PRO A 440 -27.11 -40.38 11.72
C PRO A 440 -26.36 -39.30 10.94
N VAL A 441 -25.03 -39.46 10.88
CA VAL A 441 -24.09 -38.61 10.13
C VAL A 441 -24.50 -38.51 8.65
N LYS A 442 -24.97 -37.33 8.23
CA LYS A 442 -25.24 -37.01 6.82
C LYS A 442 -23.94 -36.61 6.12
N ARG A 443 -23.53 -37.38 5.12
CA ARG A 443 -22.56 -36.97 4.09
C ARG A 443 -23.04 -35.66 3.46
N LYS A 444 -22.20 -34.61 3.48
CA LYS A 444 -22.46 -33.34 2.79
C LYS A 444 -22.49 -33.58 1.28
N THR A 445 -23.66 -33.42 0.68
CA THR A 445 -23.85 -33.24 -0.76
C THR A 445 -23.21 -31.91 -1.23
N PRO A 446 -22.81 -31.78 -2.51
CA PRO A 446 -22.13 -30.58 -2.99
C PRO A 446 -23.06 -29.37 -2.90
N THR A 447 -22.51 -28.26 -2.43
CA THR A 447 -23.15 -26.95 -2.33
C THR A 447 -23.70 -26.49 -3.69
N ARG A 448 -24.99 -26.14 -3.71
CA ARG A 448 -25.68 -25.48 -4.82
C ARG A 448 -24.92 -24.19 -5.17
N ARG A 449 -24.33 -24.11 -6.37
CA ARG A 449 -23.67 -22.89 -6.85
C ARG A 449 -24.74 -21.80 -7.01
N HIS A 450 -24.64 -20.73 -6.23
CA HIS A 450 -25.44 -19.53 -6.47
C HIS A 450 -24.90 -18.80 -7.71
N PRO A 451 -25.74 -18.20 -8.55
CA PRO A 451 -25.29 -17.41 -9.69
C PRO A 451 -24.44 -16.21 -9.21
N PRO A 452 -23.49 -15.73 -10.03
CA PRO A 452 -22.71 -14.54 -9.71
C PRO A 452 -23.63 -13.32 -9.59
N LYS A 453 -23.29 -12.43 -8.65
CA LYS A 453 -24.01 -11.16 -8.41
C LYS A 453 -23.54 -10.10 -9.41
N HIS A 454 -24.17 -8.93 -9.51
CA HIS A 454 -23.76 -7.90 -10.48
C HIS A 454 -23.29 -6.60 -9.82
N LEU A 455 -22.08 -6.16 -10.16
CA LEU A 455 -21.53 -4.84 -9.87
C LEU A 455 -21.57 -4.00 -11.15
N LYS A 456 -21.98 -2.74 -11.04
CA LYS A 456 -22.10 -1.82 -12.19
C LYS A 456 -21.05 -0.71 -12.07
N VAL A 457 -20.23 -0.52 -13.10
CA VAL A 457 -19.14 0.47 -13.10
C VAL A 457 -19.47 1.63 -14.03
N CYS A 458 -19.47 2.87 -13.51
CA CYS A 458 -19.59 4.09 -14.30
C CYS A 458 -18.20 4.55 -14.75
N ARG A 459 -17.92 4.64 -16.05
CA ARG A 459 -16.76 5.40 -16.54
C ARG A 459 -17.20 6.77 -17.04
N PRO A 460 -16.51 7.87 -16.69
CA PRO A 460 -16.66 9.12 -17.42
C PRO A 460 -16.22 8.91 -18.88
N SER A 461 -16.97 9.45 -19.84
CA SER A 461 -16.64 9.34 -21.27
C SER A 461 -15.25 9.90 -21.56
N SER A 462 -14.43 9.17 -22.32
CA SER A 462 -13.12 9.62 -22.80
C SER A 462 -13.19 11.03 -23.42
N PRO A 463 -12.15 11.87 -23.29
CA PRO A 463 -12.15 13.18 -23.94
C PRO A 463 -11.98 12.98 -25.45
N GLY A 464 -13.09 12.89 -26.17
CA GLY A 464 -13.11 13.06 -27.62
C GLY A 464 -12.70 14.48 -27.98
N ASN A 465 -11.87 14.61 -29.01
CA ASN A 465 -11.39 15.87 -29.57
C ASN A 465 -12.49 16.93 -29.71
N TRP A 466 -12.49 17.93 -28.82
CA TRP A 466 -13.11 19.23 -29.05
C TRP A 466 -12.04 20.29 -28.89
N ALA A 467 -11.32 20.54 -29.98
CA ALA A 467 -10.65 21.81 -30.17
C ALA A 467 -11.71 22.90 -30.40
N THR A 468 -11.41 24.09 -29.88
CA THR A 468 -12.04 25.39 -30.10
C THR A 468 -13.27 25.75 -29.25
N GLY A 469 -12.99 26.63 -28.27
CA GLY A 469 -13.84 27.79 -28.02
C GLY A 469 -14.82 27.69 -26.86
N LEU A 470 -14.37 27.96 -25.63
CA LEU A 470 -15.09 28.83 -24.71
C LEU A 470 -14.16 29.33 -23.59
N ARG A 471 -14.05 30.66 -23.56
CA ARG A 471 -13.24 31.46 -22.65
C ARG A 471 -14.14 31.92 -21.52
N THR A 472 -14.00 31.39 -20.30
CA THR A 472 -14.57 32.02 -19.11
C THR A 472 -13.80 31.67 -17.82
N GLN A 473 -13.11 32.71 -17.34
CA GLN A 473 -12.96 33.14 -15.94
C GLN A 473 -12.27 32.21 -14.92
N SER A 474 -11.00 32.52 -14.71
CA SER A 474 -10.26 32.27 -13.47
C SER A 474 -10.88 32.99 -12.27
N PRO A 475 -10.98 32.37 -11.08
CA PRO A 475 -11.01 33.12 -9.84
C PRO A 475 -9.57 33.45 -9.43
N ARG A 476 -9.22 34.74 -9.51
CA ARG A 476 -8.12 35.32 -8.72
C ARG A 476 -8.53 35.30 -7.25
N ALA A 477 -7.74 34.66 -6.39
CA ALA A 477 -7.74 34.94 -4.96
C ALA A 477 -6.39 35.59 -4.62
N ASN A 478 -6.46 36.88 -4.27
CA ASN A 478 -5.31 37.68 -3.81
C ASN A 478 -4.89 37.29 -2.38
N PRO A 479 -3.60 37.49 -2.04
CA PRO A 479 -3.08 37.31 -0.69
C PRO A 479 -3.19 38.63 0.10
N THR A 480 -3.95 38.67 1.19
CA THR A 480 -3.81 39.71 2.23
C THR A 480 -4.63 39.35 3.47
N THR A 481 -3.99 38.94 4.56
CA THR A 481 -4.43 39.32 5.92
C THR A 481 -3.22 39.39 6.85
N ILE A 482 -2.77 40.64 6.99
CA ILE A 482 -2.17 41.31 8.16
C ILE A 482 -2.21 40.48 9.45
N TRP A 483 -1.03 40.12 9.97
CA TRP A 483 -0.79 39.94 11.40
C TRP A 483 0.35 40.87 11.81
N THR A 484 0.07 41.63 12.86
CA THR A 484 0.83 42.74 13.42
C THR A 484 2.07 42.25 14.17
N SER A 485 3.20 42.93 13.94
CA SER A 485 4.44 42.79 14.70
C SER A 485 4.26 43.23 16.16
N PRO A 486 4.89 42.58 17.15
CA PRO A 486 5.11 43.18 18.46
C PRO A 486 6.25 44.20 18.37
N ALA A 487 5.97 45.43 18.78
CA ALA A 487 6.92 46.52 18.87
C ALA A 487 8.00 46.26 19.93
N ARG A 488 9.25 46.62 19.59
CA ARG A 488 10.35 46.82 20.55
C ARG A 488 10.01 47.97 21.51
N PRO A 489 10.34 47.89 22.81
CA PRO A 489 10.44 49.07 23.64
C PRO A 489 11.83 49.71 23.47
N SER A 490 11.87 51.01 23.18
CA SER A 490 13.04 51.88 23.33
C SER A 490 12.99 52.59 24.69
N PRO A 491 14.13 53.09 25.19
CA PRO A 491 14.37 53.29 26.62
C PRO A 491 13.84 54.64 27.13
N THR A 492 13.36 54.64 28.37
CA THR A 492 13.17 55.86 29.16
C THR A 492 14.31 55.97 30.17
N SER A 493 15.11 57.01 30.01
CA SER A 493 16.04 57.55 31.01
C SER A 493 15.28 58.45 31.99
N SER A 494 15.43 58.23 33.30
CA SER A 494 15.46 59.31 34.29
C SER A 494 16.01 58.82 35.64
N CYS A 495 17.07 59.51 36.10
CA CYS A 495 17.48 59.81 37.49
C CYS A 495 17.64 58.63 38.45
N VAL A 496 18.81 58.30 39.01
CA VAL A 496 19.88 59.11 39.66
C VAL A 496 21.23 58.43 39.43
#